data_AF-A0A812RHC1-F1
#
_entry.id   AF-A0A812RHC1-F1
#
_cell.length_a   1.000
_cell.length_b   1.000
_cell.length_c   1.000
_cell.angle_alpha   90.00
_cell.angle_beta   90.00
_cell.angle_gamma   90.00
#
_symmetry.space_group_name_H-M   'P 1'
#
loop_
_entity.id
_entity.type
_entity.pdbx_description
1 polymer ?
#
loop_
_entity_poly.entity_id
_entity_poly.type
_entity_poly.pdbx_seq_one_letter_code
_entity_poly.pdbx_strand_id
1 'polypeptide(L)'
;MGLRVSHHGYGTLPDRLDAVEPFVRELFEELRTRCEEERMQYALAGQTPSPHKANFWLAHTDPERISSYVFKSRLFLQGFDDFRCGSQISKEQLRFAVLVQHFASQDTLDFQRTRTERMHDDVFEGVLTQGVNTQLMTDAHRAEWAVDGAAFVFSDSDRDVQNDEERKQALLDFRMELVTALEQFLIDFCKRRQLTEHGTLCLLQAVTTQMSQCGLANLDRCSRAGEYMVGGARLKQHVNYNISCMDAGPLGEALKLTLGCLKEGFQFIQRTVQDHADDAMGDDISTQGCDPSSRMYQCATLRFTTKLGLESPHGQDQIQCDVIDVYDEVFIKRT
;
A
#
# COMPACT_ATOMS: atom_id res chain seq x y z
N MET A 1 2.62 18.45 -49.34
CA MET A 1 3.60 18.75 -48.27
C MET A 1 3.52 17.63 -47.25
N GLY A 2 4.50 16.74 -47.27
CA GLY A 2 4.54 15.56 -46.41
C GLY A 2 5.22 15.85 -45.06
N LEU A 3 4.62 15.26 -44.02
CA LEU A 3 5.21 14.66 -42.80
C LEU A 3 6.41 15.34 -42.11
N ARG A 4 6.20 15.64 -40.82
CA ARG A 4 7.04 15.12 -39.72
C ARG A 4 6.18 14.85 -38.48
N VAL A 5 5.59 13.66 -38.41
CA VAL A 5 5.29 13.07 -37.09
C VAL A 5 6.60 12.43 -36.65
N SER A 6 7.26 13.04 -35.67
CA SER A 6 8.42 12.45 -35.03
C SER A 6 7.96 11.22 -34.25
N HIS A 7 8.08 10.04 -34.85
CA HIS A 7 8.15 8.80 -34.10
C HIS A 7 9.38 8.88 -33.19
N HIS A 8 9.20 9.33 -31.95
CA HIS A 8 10.14 8.99 -30.89
C HIS A 8 10.11 7.47 -30.80
N GLY A 9 11.21 6.82 -31.20
CA GLY A 9 11.36 5.39 -31.09
C GLY A 9 11.29 5.01 -29.62
N TYR A 10 10.13 4.54 -29.17
CA TYR A 10 10.04 3.83 -27.91
C TYR A 10 10.92 2.59 -28.06
N GLY A 11 11.99 2.50 -27.26
CA GLY A 11 12.89 1.34 -27.26
C GLY A 11 12.12 0.04 -27.05
N THR A 12 12.70 -1.10 -27.45
CA THR A 12 12.05 -2.38 -27.24
C THR A 12 11.85 -2.64 -25.73
N LEU A 13 10.90 -3.52 -25.36
CA LEU A 13 10.69 -3.84 -23.93
C LEU A 13 11.97 -4.30 -23.21
N PRO A 14 12.84 -5.15 -23.83
CA PRO A 14 14.17 -5.43 -23.29
C PRO A 14 15.01 -4.17 -23.03
N ASP A 15 15.14 -3.28 -24.02
CA ASP A 15 15.94 -2.04 -23.89
C ASP A 15 15.44 -1.16 -22.74
N ARG A 16 14.11 -1.10 -22.56
CA ARG A 16 13.48 -0.31 -21.51
C ARG A 16 13.69 -0.92 -20.12
N LEU A 17 13.62 -2.25 -20.00
CA LEU A 17 13.91 -2.95 -18.75
C LEU A 17 15.37 -2.76 -18.35
N ASP A 18 16.30 -2.88 -19.30
CA ASP A 18 17.72 -2.69 -19.04
C ASP A 18 18.03 -1.23 -18.66
N ALA A 19 17.33 -0.25 -19.26
CA ALA A 19 17.45 1.15 -18.88
C ALA A 19 16.91 1.48 -17.48
N VAL A 20 15.93 0.73 -16.98
CA VAL A 20 15.29 0.95 -15.68
C VAL A 20 15.97 0.17 -14.56
N GLU A 21 16.71 -0.88 -14.87
CA GLU A 21 17.38 -1.70 -13.85
C GLU A 21 18.29 -0.90 -12.90
N PRO A 22 19.14 0.04 -13.37
CA PRO A 22 19.94 0.88 -12.47
C PRO A 22 19.08 1.70 -11.51
N PHE A 23 17.94 2.21 -11.97
CA PHE A 23 16.99 2.94 -11.14
C PHE A 23 16.35 2.03 -10.08
N VAL A 24 15.91 0.82 -10.45
CA VAL A 24 15.37 -0.14 -9.48
C VAL A 24 16.41 -0.50 -8.42
N ARG A 25 17.68 -0.67 -8.82
CA ARG A 25 18.79 -0.91 -7.87
C ARG A 25 18.99 0.26 -6.92
N GLU A 26 18.96 1.50 -7.43
CA GLU A 26 19.01 2.74 -6.62
C GLU A 26 17.88 2.75 -5.57
N LEU A 27 16.64 2.41 -5.94
CA LEU A 27 15.50 2.35 -5.01
C LEU A 27 15.74 1.40 -3.82
N PHE A 28 16.22 0.19 -4.09
CA PHE A 28 16.45 -0.79 -3.03
C PHE A 28 17.70 -0.48 -2.21
N GLU A 29 18.68 0.19 -2.81
CA GLU A 29 19.84 0.70 -2.10
C GLU A 29 19.46 1.81 -1.12
N GLU A 30 18.61 2.76 -1.51
CA GLU A 30 18.04 3.77 -0.60
C GLU A 30 17.31 3.12 0.59
N LEU A 31 16.51 2.07 0.32
CA LEU A 31 15.80 1.35 1.36
C LEU A 31 16.75 0.62 2.31
N ARG A 32 17.83 0.04 1.78
CA ARG A 32 18.92 -0.57 2.58
C ARG A 32 19.58 0.47 3.47
N THR A 33 20.02 1.59 2.91
CA THR A 33 20.66 2.68 3.65
C THR A 33 19.76 3.17 4.79
N ARG A 34 18.47 3.39 4.53
CA ARG A 34 17.50 3.80 5.56
C ARG A 34 17.38 2.79 6.70
N CYS A 35 17.39 1.49 6.40
CA CYS A 35 17.34 0.44 7.42
C CYS A 35 18.64 0.39 8.25
N GLU A 36 19.79 0.60 7.62
CA GLU A 36 21.09 0.66 8.29
C GLU A 36 21.21 1.88 9.20
N GLU A 37 20.75 3.05 8.73
CA GLU A 37 20.69 4.29 9.52
C GLU A 37 19.78 4.15 10.73
N GLU A 38 18.57 3.62 10.55
CA GLU A 38 17.64 3.39 11.66
C GLU A 38 18.20 2.39 12.67
N ARG A 39 18.84 1.32 12.20
CA ARG A 39 19.53 0.35 13.07
C ARG A 39 20.66 1.00 13.86
N MET A 40 21.43 1.89 13.26
CA MET A 40 22.47 2.66 13.94
C MET A 40 21.87 3.61 14.99
N GLN A 41 20.77 4.30 14.68
CA GLN A 41 20.07 5.16 15.64
C GLN A 41 19.59 4.37 16.87
N TYR A 42 19.03 3.16 16.68
CA TYR A 42 18.66 2.27 17.78
C TYR A 42 19.86 1.91 18.66
N ALA A 43 20.99 1.55 18.03
CA ALA A 43 22.21 1.21 18.76
C ALA A 43 22.74 2.41 19.56
N LEU A 44 22.76 3.62 18.97
CA LEU A 44 23.18 4.85 19.65
C LEU A 44 22.25 5.22 20.81
N ALA A 45 20.95 4.97 20.68
CA ALA A 45 19.96 5.19 21.72
C ALA A 45 19.93 4.09 22.79
N GLY A 46 20.73 3.01 22.64
CA GLY A 46 20.71 1.86 23.55
C GLY A 46 19.38 1.09 23.53
N GLN A 47 18.63 1.17 22.42
CA GLN A 47 17.32 0.54 22.27
C GLN A 47 17.44 -0.81 21.55
N THR A 48 16.70 -1.81 22.04
CA THR A 48 16.57 -3.11 21.38
C THR A 48 15.36 -3.08 20.44
N PRO A 49 15.51 -3.44 19.14
CA PRO A 49 14.37 -3.54 18.23
C PRO A 49 13.44 -4.68 18.64
N SER A 50 12.16 -4.56 18.28
CA SER A 50 11.25 -5.72 18.33
C SER A 50 11.69 -6.81 17.33
N PRO A 51 11.31 -8.08 17.52
CA PRO A 51 11.62 -9.15 16.56
C PRO A 51 11.15 -8.83 15.14
N HIS A 52 9.95 -8.26 15.01
CA HIS A 52 9.36 -7.87 13.73
C HIS A 52 10.16 -6.77 13.02
N LYS A 53 10.63 -5.77 13.78
CA LYS A 53 11.51 -4.72 13.25
C LYS A 53 12.87 -5.27 12.84
N ALA A 54 13.44 -6.19 13.62
CA ALA A 54 14.69 -6.86 13.27
C ALA A 54 14.54 -7.70 11.99
N ASN A 55 13.41 -8.42 11.82
CA ASN A 55 13.10 -9.16 10.60
C ASN A 55 12.94 -8.24 9.40
N PHE A 56 12.28 -7.09 9.58
CA PHE A 56 12.16 -6.07 8.54
C PHE A 56 13.52 -5.54 8.10
N TRP A 57 14.41 -5.19 9.05
CA TRP A 57 15.77 -4.77 8.72
C TRP A 57 16.53 -5.87 7.99
N LEU A 58 16.51 -7.10 8.51
CA LEU A 58 17.18 -8.23 7.87
C LEU A 58 16.70 -8.44 6.43
N ALA A 59 15.40 -8.31 6.18
CA ALA A 59 14.84 -8.42 4.83
C ALA A 59 15.42 -7.38 3.86
N HIS A 60 15.73 -6.18 4.34
CA HIS A 60 16.17 -5.05 3.51
C HIS A 60 17.66 -4.71 3.62
N THR A 61 18.43 -5.46 4.42
CA THR A 61 19.90 -5.32 4.50
C THR A 61 20.66 -6.52 3.93
N ASP A 62 19.98 -7.64 3.67
CA ASP A 62 20.57 -8.83 3.06
C ASP A 62 20.77 -8.65 1.53
N PRO A 63 22.01 -8.67 1.01
CA PRO A 63 22.30 -8.47 -0.42
C PRO A 63 21.62 -9.49 -1.35
N GLU A 64 21.43 -10.73 -0.90
CA GLU A 64 20.79 -11.77 -1.71
C GLU A 64 19.29 -11.49 -1.86
N ARG A 65 18.64 -11.07 -0.76
CA ARG A 65 17.22 -10.67 -0.78
C ARG A 65 17.01 -9.44 -1.64
N ILE A 66 17.87 -8.43 -1.50
CA ILE A 66 17.82 -7.22 -2.33
C ILE A 66 17.94 -7.57 -3.82
N SER A 67 18.89 -8.44 -4.17
CA SER A 67 19.04 -8.92 -5.55
C SER A 67 17.78 -9.63 -6.06
N SER A 68 17.13 -10.43 -5.20
CA SER A 68 15.84 -11.04 -5.51
C SER A 68 14.72 -10.01 -5.70
N TYR A 69 14.67 -8.94 -4.90
CA TYR A 69 13.67 -7.88 -5.01
C TYR A 69 13.83 -7.06 -6.29
N VAL A 70 15.08 -6.75 -6.67
CA VAL A 70 15.39 -6.11 -7.97
C VAL A 70 14.89 -6.99 -9.12
N PHE A 71 15.18 -8.29 -9.08
CA PHE A 71 14.70 -9.23 -10.10
C PHE A 71 13.17 -9.30 -10.17
N LYS A 72 12.50 -9.42 -9.02
CA LYS A 72 11.02 -9.45 -8.96
C LYS A 72 10.40 -8.15 -9.47
N SER A 73 11.01 -7.01 -9.16
CA SER A 73 10.56 -5.70 -9.66
C SER A 73 10.71 -5.59 -11.17
N ARG A 74 11.79 -6.15 -11.75
CA ARG A 74 11.95 -6.25 -13.20
C ARG A 74 10.85 -7.10 -13.84
N LEU A 75 10.51 -8.25 -13.25
CA LEU A 75 9.41 -9.11 -13.72
C LEU A 75 8.04 -8.41 -13.61
N PHE A 76 7.80 -7.69 -12.52
CA PHE A 76 6.61 -6.88 -12.33
C PHE A 76 6.49 -5.83 -13.45
N LEU A 77 7.53 -5.03 -13.70
CA LEU A 77 7.51 -4.00 -14.73
C LEU A 77 7.30 -4.57 -16.14
N GLN A 78 7.77 -5.78 -16.41
CA GLN A 78 7.49 -6.46 -17.68
C GLN A 78 5.99 -6.70 -17.90
N GLY A 79 5.23 -6.93 -16.83
CA GLY A 79 3.78 -7.16 -16.85
C GLY A 79 2.93 -5.91 -16.58
N PHE A 80 3.53 -4.82 -16.09
CA PHE A 80 2.81 -3.59 -15.74
C PHE A 80 2.43 -2.79 -17.00
N ASP A 81 1.14 -2.57 -17.23
CA ASP A 81 0.62 -2.08 -18.50
C ASP A 81 1.13 -0.67 -18.87
N ASP A 82 1.15 0.27 -17.94
CA ASP A 82 1.68 1.63 -18.18
C ASP A 82 3.17 1.61 -18.53
N PHE A 83 3.91 0.63 -17.99
CA PHE A 83 5.27 0.42 -18.45
C PHE A 83 5.25 -0.21 -19.84
N ARG A 84 4.64 -1.36 -20.03
CA ARG A 84 4.66 -2.14 -21.27
C ARG A 84 4.20 -1.35 -22.51
N CYS A 85 3.13 -0.58 -22.40
CA CYS A 85 2.52 0.15 -23.50
C CYS A 85 3.32 1.36 -23.99
N GLY A 86 4.45 1.69 -23.35
CA GLY A 86 5.31 2.78 -23.79
C GLY A 86 4.82 4.16 -23.39
N SER A 87 3.84 4.26 -22.49
CA SER A 87 3.54 5.53 -21.84
C SER A 87 4.78 6.09 -21.15
N GLN A 88 4.94 7.40 -21.22
CA GLN A 88 5.98 8.11 -20.47
C GLN A 88 5.60 8.09 -18.99
N ILE A 89 5.95 7.01 -18.30
CA ILE A 89 5.89 6.95 -16.84
C ILE A 89 7.01 7.84 -16.28
N SER A 90 6.70 8.75 -15.37
CA SER A 90 7.71 9.58 -14.72
C SER A 90 8.58 8.74 -13.78
N LYS A 91 9.77 9.24 -13.40
CA LYS A 91 10.65 8.56 -12.43
C LYS A 91 9.90 8.33 -11.11
N GLU A 92 9.08 9.30 -10.71
CA GLU A 92 8.30 9.27 -9.47
C GLU A 92 7.15 8.27 -9.53
N GLN A 93 6.39 8.24 -10.62
CA GLN A 93 5.31 7.26 -10.79
C GLN A 93 5.87 5.82 -10.88
N LEU A 94 7.05 5.66 -11.50
CA LEU A 94 7.74 4.38 -11.54
C LEU A 94 8.27 3.95 -10.16
N ARG A 95 8.84 4.90 -9.38
CA ARG A 95 9.19 4.67 -7.97
C ARG A 95 7.99 4.18 -7.18
N PHE A 96 6.88 4.89 -7.30
CA PHE A 96 5.64 4.58 -6.58
C PHE A 96 5.14 3.18 -6.94
N ALA A 97 5.06 2.84 -8.23
CA ALA A 97 4.64 1.51 -8.70
C ALA A 97 5.51 0.38 -8.12
N VAL A 98 6.85 0.51 -8.21
CA VAL A 98 7.80 -0.51 -7.75
C VAL A 98 7.73 -0.70 -6.24
N LEU A 99 7.72 0.39 -5.47
CA LEU A 99 7.71 0.31 -4.01
C LEU A 99 6.36 -0.21 -3.49
N VAL A 100 5.22 0.23 -4.04
CA VAL A 100 3.90 -0.29 -3.66
C VAL A 100 3.81 -1.79 -3.97
N GLN A 101 4.28 -2.24 -5.14
CA GLN A 101 4.35 -3.65 -5.47
C GLN A 101 5.19 -4.43 -4.46
N HIS A 102 6.37 -3.90 -4.11
CA HIS A 102 7.28 -4.54 -3.18
C HIS A 102 6.65 -4.71 -1.80
N PHE A 103 6.11 -3.64 -1.21
CA PHE A 103 5.50 -3.72 0.12
C PHE A 103 4.23 -4.58 0.12
N ALA A 104 3.31 -4.39 -0.84
CA ALA A 104 2.10 -5.22 -0.92
C ALA A 104 2.42 -6.72 -1.07
N SER A 105 3.46 -7.06 -1.84
CA SER A 105 3.98 -8.43 -1.93
C SER A 105 4.59 -8.92 -0.63
N GLN A 106 5.41 -8.10 0.03
CA GLN A 106 6.03 -8.46 1.30
C GLN A 106 4.97 -8.73 2.38
N ASP A 107 3.97 -7.86 2.49
CA ASP A 107 2.86 -7.99 3.43
C ASP A 107 2.07 -9.27 3.18
N THR A 108 1.79 -9.58 1.92
CA THR A 108 1.07 -10.81 1.53
C THR A 108 1.88 -12.05 1.87
N LEU A 109 3.19 -12.05 1.58
CA LEU A 109 4.09 -13.15 1.89
C LEU A 109 4.29 -13.33 3.40
N ASP A 110 4.14 -12.27 4.20
CA ASP A 110 4.33 -12.33 5.65
C ASP A 110 3.36 -13.32 6.32
N PHE A 111 2.13 -13.42 5.80
CA PHE A 111 1.13 -14.36 6.32
C PHE A 111 1.42 -15.82 5.98
N GLN A 112 2.30 -16.07 5.01
CA GLN A 112 2.79 -17.41 4.67
C GLN A 112 4.07 -17.78 5.43
N ARG A 113 4.66 -16.84 6.19
CA ARG A 113 5.84 -17.08 7.04
C ARG A 113 5.46 -17.63 8.39
N THR A 114 6.42 -18.29 9.05
CA THR A 114 6.28 -18.63 10.46
C THR A 114 6.21 -17.36 11.30
N ARG A 115 5.56 -17.43 12.48
CA ARG A 115 5.37 -16.27 13.36
C ARG A 115 6.69 -15.56 13.72
N THR A 116 7.78 -16.31 13.88
CA THR A 116 9.11 -15.77 14.22
C THR A 116 9.80 -15.04 13.08
N GLU A 117 9.37 -15.29 11.83
CA GLU A 117 9.95 -14.68 10.62
C GLU A 117 9.11 -13.51 10.10
N ARG A 118 7.94 -13.26 10.71
CA ARG A 118 7.03 -12.19 10.32
C ARG A 118 7.63 -10.82 10.56
N MET A 119 7.39 -9.91 9.64
CA MET A 119 7.75 -8.49 9.72
C MET A 119 6.63 -7.67 10.36
N HIS A 120 5.41 -8.20 10.43
CA HIS A 120 4.29 -7.56 11.11
C HIS A 120 3.93 -8.25 12.42
N ASP A 121 3.46 -7.44 13.37
CA ASP A 121 2.85 -7.87 14.62
C ASP A 121 1.35 -7.51 14.63
N ASP A 122 0.71 -7.64 13.46
CA ASP A 122 -0.70 -7.33 13.29
C ASP A 122 -1.55 -8.26 14.16
N VAL A 123 -2.58 -7.67 14.79
CA VAL A 123 -3.61 -8.41 15.51
C VAL A 123 -4.82 -8.56 14.60
N PHE A 124 -5.43 -9.74 14.66
CA PHE A 124 -6.58 -10.10 13.85
C PHE A 124 -7.75 -10.52 14.72
N GLU A 125 -8.91 -10.02 14.34
CA GLU A 125 -10.23 -10.26 14.91
C GLU A 125 -11.18 -10.65 13.76
N GLY A 126 -12.48 -10.49 13.96
CA GLY A 126 -13.49 -10.77 12.95
C GLY A 126 -14.80 -11.20 13.61
N VAL A 127 -15.88 -11.14 12.84
CA VAL A 127 -17.22 -11.56 13.26
C VAL A 127 -17.42 -13.04 12.92
N LEU A 128 -17.08 -13.40 11.68
CA LEU A 128 -17.21 -14.75 11.14
C LEU A 128 -15.90 -15.53 11.27
N THR A 129 -14.76 -14.83 11.28
CA THR A 129 -13.41 -15.42 11.34
C THR A 129 -12.55 -14.71 12.38
N GLN A 130 -11.25 -15.04 12.42
CA GLN A 130 -10.20 -14.29 13.13
C GLN A 130 -9.17 -13.76 12.13
N GLY A 131 -9.64 -13.35 10.95
CA GLY A 131 -8.82 -12.96 9.79
C GLY A 131 -8.83 -11.47 9.46
N VAL A 132 -9.56 -10.65 10.21
CA VAL A 132 -9.72 -9.21 9.93
C VAL A 132 -8.77 -8.40 10.79
N ASN A 133 -7.92 -7.58 10.15
CA ASN A 133 -6.97 -6.73 10.87
C ASN A 133 -7.68 -5.78 11.87
N THR A 134 -7.28 -5.77 13.14
CA THR A 134 -7.92 -4.96 14.20
C THR A 134 -7.88 -3.45 13.91
N GLN A 135 -6.84 -2.96 13.21
CA GLN A 135 -6.77 -1.54 12.83
C GLN A 135 -7.84 -1.17 11.80
N LEU A 136 -8.19 -2.08 10.88
CA LEU A 136 -9.31 -1.88 9.95
C LEU A 136 -10.61 -1.66 10.73
N MET A 137 -10.89 -2.50 11.73
CA MET A 137 -12.10 -2.36 12.55
C MET A 137 -12.11 -1.05 13.35
N THR A 138 -10.94 -0.69 13.90
CA THR A 138 -10.78 0.54 14.69
C THR A 138 -11.05 1.78 13.85
N ASP A 139 -10.52 1.82 12.63
CA ASP A 139 -10.58 2.99 11.75
C ASP A 139 -11.68 2.94 10.68
N ALA A 140 -12.55 1.92 10.72
CA ALA A 140 -13.66 1.74 9.78
C ALA A 140 -14.45 3.04 9.51
N HIS A 141 -14.81 3.78 10.55
CA HIS A 141 -15.59 5.02 10.45
C HIS A 141 -14.86 6.22 9.81
N ARG A 142 -13.55 6.11 9.56
CA ARG A 142 -12.72 7.19 8.97
C ARG A 142 -12.61 7.07 7.45
N ALA A 143 -13.15 6.02 6.86
CA ALA A 143 -13.03 5.72 5.44
C ALA A 143 -14.39 5.43 4.81
N GLU A 144 -14.41 5.54 3.49
CA GLU A 144 -15.51 5.12 2.62
C GLU A 144 -15.20 3.72 2.10
N TRP A 145 -16.16 2.80 2.20
CA TRP A 145 -15.96 1.41 1.82
C TRP A 145 -16.92 1.01 0.71
N ALA A 146 -16.45 0.16 -0.20
CA ALA A 146 -17.28 -0.57 -1.13
C ALA A 146 -16.88 -2.04 -1.12
N VAL A 147 -17.85 -2.94 -0.88
CA VAL A 147 -17.65 -4.39 -0.93
C VAL A 147 -18.62 -4.94 -1.99
N ASP A 148 -18.07 -5.40 -3.11
CA ASP A 148 -18.81 -5.90 -4.26
C ASP A 148 -19.93 -4.96 -4.73
N GLY A 149 -19.62 -3.66 -4.77
CA GLY A 149 -20.56 -2.60 -5.15
C GLY A 149 -21.51 -2.12 -4.05
N ALA A 150 -21.61 -2.80 -2.91
CA ALA A 150 -22.32 -2.30 -1.74
C ALA A 150 -21.46 -1.25 -1.01
N ALA A 151 -21.99 -0.03 -0.86
CA ALA A 151 -21.29 1.08 -0.23
C ALA A 151 -21.59 1.17 1.27
N PHE A 152 -20.55 1.37 2.08
CA PHE A 152 -20.63 1.59 3.52
C PHE A 152 -19.91 2.90 3.86
N VAL A 153 -20.65 3.86 4.40
CA VAL A 153 -20.12 5.16 4.83
C VAL A 153 -20.72 5.49 6.19
N PHE A 154 -19.87 5.74 7.17
CA PHE A 154 -20.32 6.21 8.47
C PHE A 154 -20.54 7.73 8.42
N SER A 155 -21.79 8.16 8.45
CA SER A 155 -22.14 9.58 8.46
C SER A 155 -22.44 10.06 9.88
N ASP A 156 -21.54 10.87 10.45
CA ASP A 156 -21.72 11.55 11.75
C ASP A 156 -22.67 12.77 11.63
N SER A 157 -23.53 12.79 10.61
CA SER A 157 -24.38 13.92 10.24
C SER A 157 -25.65 14.04 11.07
N ASP A 158 -26.00 13.03 11.87
CA ASP A 158 -27.07 13.12 12.88
C ASP A 158 -26.53 13.83 14.13
N ARG A 159 -26.18 15.11 13.95
CA ARG A 159 -25.54 16.00 14.93
C ARG A 159 -26.43 16.42 16.11
N ASP A 160 -27.57 15.77 16.30
CA ASP A 160 -28.45 15.95 17.46
C ASP A 160 -28.39 14.80 18.46
N VAL A 161 -27.52 13.80 18.25
CA VAL A 161 -27.24 12.77 19.25
C VAL A 161 -26.39 13.40 20.37
N GLN A 162 -27.06 14.00 21.36
CA GLN A 162 -26.44 14.46 22.61
C GLN A 162 -25.92 13.30 23.49
N ASN A 163 -26.10 12.05 23.05
CA ASN A 163 -25.82 10.84 23.83
C ASN A 163 -24.60 10.09 23.26
N ASP A 164 -23.45 10.23 23.92
CA ASP A 164 -22.21 9.54 23.55
C ASP A 164 -22.39 8.00 23.44
N GLU A 165 -23.32 7.41 24.18
CA GLU A 165 -23.57 5.96 24.14
C GLU A 165 -24.31 5.53 22.87
N GLU A 166 -25.26 6.33 22.38
CA GLU A 166 -25.94 6.06 21.10
C GLU A 166 -24.95 6.13 19.93
N ARG A 167 -24.03 7.11 19.96
CA ARG A 167 -22.98 7.23 18.95
C ARG A 167 -22.02 6.04 18.98
N LYS A 168 -21.61 5.58 20.18
CA LYS A 168 -20.77 4.38 20.31
C LYS A 168 -21.48 3.14 19.79
N GLN A 169 -22.77 2.99 20.07
CA GLN A 169 -23.55 1.87 19.57
C GLN A 169 -23.69 1.91 18.05
N ALA A 170 -24.04 3.06 17.46
CA ALA A 170 -24.13 3.21 16.01
C ALA A 170 -22.80 2.93 15.30
N LEU A 171 -21.68 3.37 15.90
CA LEU A 171 -20.34 3.05 15.41
C LEU A 171 -20.04 1.55 15.46
N LEU A 172 -20.45 0.87 16.54
CA LEU A 172 -20.27 -0.57 16.69
C LEU A 172 -21.13 -1.32 15.67
N ASP A 173 -22.39 -0.94 15.49
CA ASP A 173 -23.30 -1.54 14.52
C ASP A 173 -22.75 -1.39 13.09
N PHE A 174 -22.29 -0.19 12.72
CA PHE A 174 -21.63 0.05 11.44
C PHE A 174 -20.40 -0.84 11.22
N ARG A 175 -19.52 -0.94 12.24
CA ARG A 175 -18.33 -1.80 12.18
C ARG A 175 -18.71 -3.26 11.97
N MET A 176 -19.70 -3.75 12.72
CA MET A 176 -20.15 -5.14 12.64
C MET A 176 -20.77 -5.43 11.28
N GLU A 177 -21.58 -4.52 10.73
CA GLU A 177 -22.19 -4.65 9.42
C GLU A 177 -21.13 -4.72 8.31
N LEU A 178 -20.20 -3.75 8.28
CA LEU A 178 -19.10 -3.70 7.32
C LEU A 178 -18.23 -4.95 7.38
N VAL A 179 -17.78 -5.33 8.57
CA VAL A 179 -16.86 -6.47 8.76
C VAL A 179 -17.55 -7.78 8.37
N THR A 180 -18.82 -7.96 8.75
CA THR A 180 -19.60 -9.14 8.35
C THR A 180 -19.73 -9.23 6.83
N ALA A 181 -20.05 -8.12 6.16
CA ALA A 181 -20.17 -8.07 4.71
C ALA A 181 -18.82 -8.38 4.02
N LEU A 182 -17.73 -7.78 4.49
CA LEU A 182 -16.38 -8.00 3.97
C LEU A 182 -15.94 -9.46 4.16
N GLU A 183 -16.08 -10.01 5.36
CA GLU A 183 -15.72 -11.40 5.64
C GLU A 183 -16.53 -12.38 4.80
N GLN A 184 -17.85 -12.19 4.73
CA GLN A 184 -18.71 -13.07 3.94
C GLN A 184 -18.31 -13.05 2.46
N PHE A 185 -18.06 -11.87 1.90
CA PHE A 185 -17.58 -11.72 0.52
C PHE A 185 -16.25 -12.46 0.29
N LEU A 186 -15.26 -12.28 1.17
CA LEU A 186 -13.95 -12.94 1.07
C LEU A 186 -14.05 -14.46 1.26
N ILE A 187 -14.83 -14.92 2.22
CA ILE A 187 -15.08 -16.35 2.46
C ILE A 187 -15.72 -16.99 1.22
N ASP A 188 -16.69 -16.33 0.61
CA ASP A 188 -17.37 -16.88 -0.58
C ASP A 188 -16.44 -16.91 -1.80
N PHE A 189 -15.55 -15.92 -1.96
CA PHE A 189 -14.46 -16.00 -2.92
C PHE A 189 -13.55 -17.20 -2.63
N CYS A 190 -13.08 -17.37 -1.39
CA CYS A 190 -12.23 -18.49 -0.98
C CYS A 190 -12.86 -19.86 -1.26
N LYS A 191 -14.17 -20.00 -1.00
CA LYS A 191 -14.93 -21.23 -1.30
C LYS A 191 -14.97 -21.52 -2.80
N ARG A 192 -15.22 -20.52 -3.65
CA ARG A 192 -15.21 -20.68 -5.11
C ARG A 192 -13.82 -21.06 -5.63
N ARG A 193 -12.77 -20.50 -5.01
CA ARG A 193 -11.37 -20.84 -5.28
C ARG A 193 -10.88 -22.11 -4.59
N GLN A 194 -11.73 -22.77 -3.80
CA GLN A 194 -11.45 -24.00 -3.08
C GLN A 194 -10.22 -23.92 -2.16
N LEU A 195 -9.98 -22.75 -1.56
CA LEU A 195 -8.87 -22.59 -0.62
C LEU A 195 -9.07 -23.46 0.61
N THR A 196 -7.95 -23.92 1.17
CA THR A 196 -7.94 -24.53 2.50
C THR A 196 -8.36 -23.51 3.56
N GLU A 197 -8.68 -23.99 4.76
CA GLU A 197 -8.98 -23.09 5.90
C GLU A 197 -7.80 -22.16 6.20
N HIS A 198 -6.58 -22.69 6.16
CA HIS A 198 -5.38 -21.88 6.34
C HIS A 198 -5.19 -20.86 5.22
N GLY A 199 -5.34 -21.26 3.95
CA GLY A 199 -5.26 -20.35 2.81
C GLY A 199 -6.34 -19.26 2.84
N THR A 200 -7.55 -19.62 3.29
CA THR A 200 -8.64 -18.66 3.53
C THR A 200 -8.20 -17.62 4.56
N LEU A 201 -7.69 -18.07 5.71
CA LEU A 201 -7.22 -17.16 6.76
C LEU A 201 -6.09 -16.25 6.26
N CYS A 202 -5.09 -16.80 5.58
CA CYS A 202 -3.98 -16.01 5.02
C CYS A 202 -4.48 -14.97 4.01
N LEU A 203 -5.47 -15.30 3.17
CA LEU A 203 -6.03 -14.34 2.21
C LEU A 203 -6.78 -13.22 2.92
N LEU A 204 -7.64 -13.54 3.90
CA LEU A 204 -8.35 -12.54 4.69
C LEU A 204 -7.37 -11.60 5.40
N GLN A 205 -6.32 -12.15 6.01
CA GLN A 205 -5.29 -11.36 6.70
C GLN A 205 -4.52 -10.47 5.72
N ALA A 206 -4.11 -10.99 4.56
CA ALA A 206 -3.41 -10.21 3.53
C ALA A 206 -4.27 -9.06 3.01
N VAL A 207 -5.52 -9.34 2.63
CA VAL A 207 -6.45 -8.33 2.10
C VAL A 207 -6.78 -7.28 3.15
N THR A 208 -7.15 -7.69 4.36
CA THR A 208 -7.57 -6.74 5.42
C THR A 208 -6.42 -5.90 5.95
N THR A 209 -5.17 -6.38 5.84
CA THR A 209 -3.96 -5.59 6.12
C THR A 209 -3.74 -4.50 5.05
N GLN A 210 -3.97 -4.79 3.77
CA GLN A 210 -3.95 -3.75 2.72
C GLN A 210 -5.11 -2.76 2.86
N MET A 211 -6.23 -3.20 3.45
CA MET A 211 -7.40 -2.36 3.75
C MET A 211 -7.33 -1.67 5.12
N SER A 212 -6.16 -1.67 5.79
CA SER A 212 -5.95 -0.99 7.08
C SER A 212 -4.99 0.19 6.95
N GLN A 213 -4.62 0.78 8.10
CA GLN A 213 -3.55 1.78 8.18
C GLN A 213 -2.20 1.26 7.65
N CYS A 214 -1.96 -0.06 7.66
CA CYS A 214 -0.74 -0.63 7.11
C CYS A 214 -0.67 -0.39 5.59
N GLY A 215 -1.75 -0.70 4.85
CA GLY A 215 -1.85 -0.41 3.43
C GLY A 215 -1.75 1.08 3.10
N LEU A 216 -2.39 1.96 3.89
CA LEU A 216 -2.27 3.41 3.70
C LEU A 216 -0.86 3.93 3.99
N ALA A 217 -0.21 3.43 5.04
CA ALA A 217 1.16 3.80 5.36
C ALA A 217 2.12 3.36 4.24
N ASN A 218 1.83 2.24 3.58
CA ASN A 218 2.55 1.79 2.39
C ASN A 218 2.31 2.72 1.20
N LEU A 219 1.07 3.16 0.93
CA LEU A 219 0.85 4.19 -0.10
C LEU A 219 1.61 5.47 0.21
N ASP A 220 1.49 5.98 1.44
CA ASP A 220 2.05 7.26 1.82
C ASP A 220 3.58 7.24 1.70
N ARG A 221 4.25 6.22 2.26
CA ARG A 221 5.72 6.08 2.19
C ARG A 221 6.29 5.88 0.79
N CYS A 222 5.51 5.30 -0.12
CA CYS A 222 5.96 5.05 -1.48
C CYS A 222 5.77 6.26 -2.38
N SER A 223 4.80 7.11 -2.03
CA SER A 223 4.41 8.29 -2.80
C SER A 223 5.29 9.50 -2.50
N ARG A 224 5.21 10.50 -3.39
CA ARG A 224 5.77 11.84 -3.14
C ARG A 224 5.03 12.56 -2.01
N ALA A 225 3.75 12.25 -1.81
CA ALA A 225 2.97 12.88 -0.75
C ALA A 225 3.46 12.50 0.65
N GLY A 226 4.18 11.38 0.81
CA GLY A 226 4.90 11.03 2.05
C GLY A 226 6.09 11.94 2.37
N GLU A 227 6.54 12.78 1.44
CA GLU A 227 7.57 13.79 1.70
C GLU A 227 7.02 15.03 2.41
N TYR A 228 5.70 15.17 2.51
CA TYR A 228 5.03 16.36 3.02
C TYR A 228 4.17 16.02 4.25
N MET A 229 4.37 16.76 5.33
CA MET A 229 3.35 16.87 6.38
C MET A 229 2.45 18.04 6.05
N VAL A 230 1.14 17.80 5.99
CA VAL A 230 0.15 18.82 5.62
C VAL A 230 -0.72 19.19 6.81
N GLY A 231 -1.12 20.45 6.89
CA GLY A 231 -2.04 20.91 7.93
C GLY A 231 -2.80 22.17 7.57
N GLY A 232 -3.85 22.46 8.35
CA GLY A 232 -4.72 23.61 8.16
C GLY A 232 -6.10 23.37 8.75
N ALA A 233 -6.81 24.44 9.10
CA ALA A 233 -8.14 24.33 9.72
C ALA A 233 -9.20 23.69 8.80
N ARG A 234 -8.92 23.61 7.49
CA ARG A 234 -9.80 23.04 6.46
C ARG A 234 -9.25 21.76 5.84
N LEU A 235 -8.20 21.16 6.42
CA LEU A 235 -7.68 19.89 5.94
C LEU A 235 -8.79 18.84 5.98
N LYS A 236 -9.05 18.24 4.83
CA LYS A 236 -9.87 17.05 4.69
C LYS A 236 -9.01 15.92 4.16
N GLN A 237 -9.19 14.76 4.78
CA GLN A 237 -8.60 13.52 4.32
C GLN A 237 -9.73 12.56 4.00
N HIS A 238 -9.80 12.14 2.73
CA HIS A 238 -10.75 11.16 2.23
C HIS A 238 -9.99 9.87 1.95
N VAL A 239 -10.34 8.82 2.69
CA VAL A 239 -9.80 7.48 2.48
C VAL A 239 -10.90 6.62 1.88
N ASN A 240 -10.61 5.91 0.80
CA ASN A 240 -11.55 5.02 0.15
C ASN A 240 -10.95 3.63 -0.09
N TYR A 241 -11.71 2.60 0.24
CA TYR A 241 -11.40 1.22 -0.07
C TYR A 241 -12.53 0.61 -0.89
N ASN A 242 -12.20 -0.03 -2.00
CA ASN A 242 -13.16 -0.74 -2.84
C ASN A 242 -12.63 -2.13 -3.15
N ILE A 243 -13.35 -3.16 -2.72
CA ILE A 243 -13.02 -4.54 -3.03
C ILE A 243 -14.12 -5.20 -3.84
N SER A 244 -13.75 -5.88 -4.92
CA SER A 244 -14.67 -6.62 -5.79
C SER A 244 -13.96 -7.82 -6.43
N CYS A 245 -14.70 -8.65 -7.14
CA CYS A 245 -14.09 -9.64 -8.03
C CYS A 245 -13.75 -9.00 -9.39
N MET A 246 -12.77 -9.60 -10.08
CA MET A 246 -12.45 -9.32 -11.48
C MET A 246 -12.03 -10.59 -12.21
N ASP A 247 -12.16 -10.59 -13.54
CA ASP A 247 -11.59 -11.63 -14.39
C ASP A 247 -10.09 -11.36 -14.61
N ALA A 248 -9.23 -12.31 -14.22
CA ALA A 248 -7.80 -12.28 -14.45
C ALA A 248 -7.38 -13.20 -15.62
N GLY A 249 -8.32 -13.49 -16.53
CA GLY A 249 -8.09 -14.25 -17.75
C GLY A 249 -7.67 -15.69 -17.43
N PRO A 250 -6.46 -16.14 -17.84
CA PRO A 250 -6.02 -17.52 -17.58
C PRO A 250 -5.94 -17.91 -16.09
N LEU A 251 -5.85 -16.94 -15.19
CA LEU A 251 -5.81 -17.17 -13.73
C LEU A 251 -7.23 -17.35 -13.14
N GLY A 252 -8.27 -17.06 -13.93
CA GLY A 252 -9.67 -17.08 -13.54
C GLY A 252 -10.09 -15.88 -12.70
N GLU A 253 -11.02 -16.09 -11.78
CA GLU A 253 -11.49 -15.06 -10.84
C GLU A 253 -10.35 -14.61 -9.88
N ALA A 254 -10.20 -13.30 -9.71
CA ALA A 254 -9.28 -12.66 -8.78
C ALA A 254 -10.00 -11.59 -7.95
N LEU A 255 -9.44 -11.24 -6.80
CA LEU A 255 -9.92 -10.08 -6.04
C LEU A 255 -9.23 -8.82 -6.54
N LYS A 256 -10.00 -7.76 -6.75
CA LYS A 256 -9.53 -6.42 -7.05
C LYS A 256 -9.77 -5.56 -5.83
N LEU A 257 -8.70 -5.00 -5.26
CA LEU A 257 -8.76 -4.03 -4.18
C LEU A 257 -8.21 -2.69 -4.67
N THR A 258 -9.02 -1.66 -4.70
CA THR A 258 -8.57 -0.27 -4.88
C THR A 258 -8.53 0.41 -3.52
N LEU A 259 -7.38 1.01 -3.19
CA LEU A 259 -7.20 1.84 -2.00
C LEU A 259 -6.72 3.24 -2.42
N GLY A 260 -7.34 4.27 -1.87
CA GLY A 260 -7.04 5.66 -2.20
C GLY A 260 -7.07 6.59 -0.98
N CYS A 261 -6.27 7.66 -1.07
CA CYS A 261 -6.18 8.71 -0.07
C CYS A 261 -6.07 10.07 -0.76
N LEU A 262 -7.05 10.93 -0.54
CA LEU A 262 -7.06 12.33 -1.00
C LEU A 262 -6.92 13.25 0.21
N LYS A 263 -5.88 14.10 0.22
CA LYS A 263 -5.71 15.20 1.17
C LYS A 263 -5.96 16.51 0.43
N GLU A 264 -6.88 17.33 0.91
CA GLU A 264 -7.23 18.63 0.31
C GLU A 264 -7.51 19.70 1.38
N GLY A 265 -7.49 20.98 0.97
CA GLY A 265 -7.85 22.10 1.85
C GLY A 265 -6.82 22.43 2.95
N PHE A 266 -5.63 21.82 2.90
CA PHE A 266 -4.51 22.20 3.75
C PHE A 266 -3.97 23.58 3.36
N GLN A 267 -3.43 24.28 4.35
CA GLN A 267 -2.96 25.67 4.24
C GLN A 267 -1.45 25.79 4.40
N PHE A 268 -0.82 24.79 5.00
CA PHE A 268 0.62 24.73 5.15
C PHE A 268 1.12 23.31 4.89
N ILE A 269 2.35 23.26 4.40
CA ILE A 269 3.13 22.03 4.23
C ILE A 269 4.44 22.17 4.99
N GLN A 270 4.93 21.05 5.49
CA GLN A 270 6.27 20.90 6.03
C GLN A 270 6.96 19.80 5.26
N ARG A 271 8.20 20.05 4.82
CA ARG A 271 9.04 19.06 4.15
C ARG A 271 10.32 18.90 4.95
N THR A 272 10.69 17.67 5.28
CA THR A 272 12.02 17.39 5.81
C THR A 272 13.00 17.52 4.64
N VAL A 273 13.79 18.60 4.64
CA VAL A 273 14.86 18.76 3.67
C VAL A 273 16.10 18.14 4.30
N GLN A 274 16.53 16.97 3.81
CA GLN A 274 17.89 16.52 4.04
C GLN A 274 18.80 17.39 3.17
N ASP A 275 19.21 18.55 3.67
CA ASP A 275 20.27 19.30 3.03
C ASP A 275 21.58 18.54 3.26
N HIS A 276 22.12 17.94 2.19
CA HIS A 276 23.47 17.40 2.13
C HIS A 276 24.49 18.55 2.06
N ALA A 277 24.49 19.44 3.05
CA ALA A 277 25.50 20.46 3.22
C ALA A 277 26.01 20.38 4.66
N ASP A 278 27.31 20.16 4.76
CA ASP A 278 28.11 20.10 5.98
C ASP A 278 27.70 21.17 7.02
N ASP A 279 27.72 20.76 8.30
CA ASP A 279 27.68 21.62 9.50
C ASP A 279 26.33 22.28 9.90
N ALA A 280 25.34 21.49 10.33
CA ALA A 280 24.53 21.81 11.51
C ALA A 280 23.67 20.61 11.96
N MET A 281 23.75 20.23 13.24
CA MET A 281 22.80 19.31 13.87
C MET A 281 21.42 19.97 13.98
N GLY A 282 20.57 19.78 12.98
CA GLY A 282 19.15 20.10 13.03
C GLY A 282 18.47 19.87 11.69
N ASP A 283 17.47 19.00 11.65
CA ASP A 283 16.55 18.92 10.51
C ASP A 283 15.79 20.25 10.44
N ASP A 284 16.13 21.11 9.49
CA ASP A 284 15.46 22.40 9.30
C ASP A 284 14.07 22.15 8.67
N ILE A 285 13.06 21.96 9.53
CA ILE A 285 11.67 21.79 9.10
C ILE A 285 11.14 23.15 8.63
N SER A 286 11.24 23.40 7.33
CA SER A 286 10.64 24.59 6.73
C SER A 286 9.12 24.43 6.61
N THR A 287 8.38 25.37 7.20
CA THR A 287 6.92 25.44 7.04
C THR A 287 6.59 26.42 5.93
N GLN A 288 5.89 25.96 4.90
CA GLN A 288 5.52 26.76 3.74
C GLN A 288 3.99 26.89 3.63
N GLY A 289 3.50 28.12 3.45
CA GLY A 289 2.09 28.39 3.13
C GLY A 289 1.73 27.94 1.71
N CYS A 290 0.51 27.46 1.53
CA CYS A 290 -0.02 27.04 0.24
C CYS A 290 -1.50 27.45 0.07
N ASP A 291 -1.92 27.58 -1.19
CA ASP A 291 -3.29 27.89 -1.58
C ASP A 291 -4.20 26.69 -1.22
N PRO A 292 -5.42 26.92 -0.68
CA PRO A 292 -6.38 25.87 -0.37
C PRO A 292 -6.77 24.95 -1.54
N SER A 293 -6.49 25.34 -2.80
CA SER A 293 -6.65 24.47 -3.97
C SER A 293 -5.59 23.36 -4.06
N SER A 294 -4.57 23.39 -3.20
CA SER A 294 -3.54 22.35 -3.13
C SER A 294 -4.15 21.02 -2.72
N ARG A 295 -3.68 19.94 -3.33
CA ARG A 295 -4.20 18.59 -3.10
C ARG A 295 -3.11 17.54 -3.28
N MET A 296 -3.26 16.44 -2.58
CA MET A 296 -2.43 15.24 -2.72
C MET A 296 -3.34 14.04 -2.86
N TYR A 297 -3.16 13.26 -3.93
CA TYR A 297 -3.96 12.07 -4.17
C TYR A 297 -3.07 10.88 -4.48
N GLN A 298 -3.22 9.83 -3.68
CA GLN A 298 -2.51 8.57 -3.85
C GLN A 298 -3.57 7.48 -4.07
N CYS A 299 -3.34 6.59 -5.03
CA CYS A 299 -4.22 5.45 -5.28
C CYS A 299 -3.40 4.26 -5.78
N ALA A 300 -3.78 3.07 -5.36
CA ALA A 300 -3.33 1.83 -5.96
C ALA A 300 -4.50 0.87 -6.16
N THR A 301 -4.45 0.10 -7.23
CA THR A 301 -5.29 -1.08 -7.42
C THR A 301 -4.43 -2.32 -7.34
N LEU A 302 -4.74 -3.15 -6.37
CA LEU A 302 -4.13 -4.44 -6.10
C LEU A 302 -5.02 -5.55 -6.65
N ARG A 303 -4.38 -6.61 -7.14
CA ARG A 303 -5.01 -7.84 -7.59
C ARG A 303 -4.49 -8.99 -6.75
N PHE A 304 -5.38 -9.64 -6.02
CA PHE A 304 -5.06 -10.88 -5.32
C PHE A 304 -5.45 -12.08 -6.18
N THR A 305 -4.48 -12.94 -6.44
CA THR A 305 -4.69 -14.21 -7.13
C THR A 305 -4.31 -15.36 -6.21
N THR A 306 -4.94 -16.51 -6.44
CA THR A 306 -4.72 -17.70 -5.61
C THR A 306 -4.46 -18.92 -6.48
N LYS A 307 -3.51 -19.75 -6.03
CA LYS A 307 -3.25 -21.09 -6.57
C LYS A 307 -3.37 -22.12 -5.47
N LEU A 308 -4.01 -23.24 -5.79
CA LEU A 308 -4.23 -24.32 -4.84
C LEU A 308 -2.91 -24.96 -4.44
N GLY A 309 -2.78 -25.28 -3.16
CA GLY A 309 -1.57 -25.89 -2.61
C GLY A 309 -1.21 -27.23 -3.23
N LEU A 310 -2.16 -27.95 -3.84
CA LEU A 310 -1.89 -29.19 -4.59
C LEU A 310 -0.88 -29.00 -5.74
N GLU A 311 -0.78 -27.79 -6.28
CA GLU A 311 0.17 -27.43 -7.34
C GLU A 311 1.48 -26.85 -6.76
N SER A 312 1.53 -26.61 -5.45
CA SER A 312 2.68 -26.05 -4.73
C SER A 312 3.60 -27.18 -4.22
N PRO A 313 4.93 -27.01 -4.28
CA PRO A 313 5.89 -27.99 -3.75
C PRO A 313 5.68 -28.34 -2.26
N HIS A 314 4.98 -27.47 -1.52
CA HIS A 314 4.78 -27.59 -0.08
C HIS A 314 3.33 -27.89 0.30
N GLY A 315 2.42 -28.13 -0.66
CA GLY A 315 1.01 -28.40 -0.35
C GLY A 315 0.23 -27.19 0.18
N GLN A 316 0.83 -26.00 0.19
CA GLN A 316 0.26 -24.78 0.75
C GLN A 316 -0.33 -23.89 -0.33
N ASP A 317 -1.53 -23.36 -0.08
CA ASP A 317 -2.16 -22.38 -0.96
C ASP A 317 -1.24 -21.17 -1.16
N GLN A 318 -1.06 -20.80 -2.42
CA GLN A 318 -0.26 -19.65 -2.79
C GLN A 318 -1.16 -18.44 -3.00
N ILE A 319 -0.91 -17.37 -2.24
CA ILE A 319 -1.58 -16.08 -2.41
C ILE A 319 -0.55 -15.11 -2.99
N GLN A 320 -0.92 -14.43 -4.06
CA GLN A 320 -0.09 -13.43 -4.71
C GLN A 320 -0.86 -12.11 -4.77
N CYS A 321 -0.16 -11.00 -4.55
CA CYS A 321 -0.69 -9.66 -4.65
C CYS A 321 0.14 -8.87 -5.68
N ASP A 322 -0.51 -8.48 -6.77
CA ASP A 322 0.08 -7.68 -7.84
C ASP A 322 -0.57 -6.30 -7.88
N VAL A 323 0.21 -5.26 -8.06
CA VAL A 323 -0.25 -3.93 -8.42
C VAL A 323 -0.62 -3.94 -9.90
N ILE A 324 -1.84 -3.54 -10.23
CA ILE A 324 -2.29 -3.45 -11.63
C ILE A 324 -2.51 -2.01 -12.09
N ASP A 325 -2.63 -1.07 -11.14
CA ASP A 325 -2.75 0.36 -11.42
C ASP A 325 -2.24 1.17 -10.22
N VAL A 326 -1.61 2.32 -10.48
CA VAL A 326 -1.16 3.26 -9.45
C VAL A 326 -1.27 4.69 -9.94
N TYR A 327 -1.58 5.60 -9.03
CA TYR A 327 -1.63 7.03 -9.31
C TYR A 327 -1.11 7.83 -8.11
N ASP A 328 -0.14 8.73 -8.36
CA ASP A 328 0.40 9.65 -7.35
C ASP A 328 0.41 11.07 -7.90
N GLU A 329 -0.46 11.93 -7.35
CA GLU A 329 -0.55 13.35 -7.69
C GLU A 329 -0.24 14.20 -6.47
N VAL A 330 0.76 15.07 -6.61
CA VAL A 330 1.05 16.14 -5.65
C VAL A 330 0.93 17.48 -6.36
N PHE A 331 -0.15 18.21 -6.07
CA PHE A 331 -0.39 19.56 -6.58
C PHE A 331 -0.30 20.57 -5.43
N ILE A 332 0.78 21.35 -5.41
CA ILE A 332 1.04 22.39 -4.42
C ILE A 332 1.09 23.74 -5.13
N LYS A 333 0.13 24.61 -4.84
CA LYS A 333 0.14 25.99 -5.31
C LYS A 333 0.62 26.90 -4.18
N ARG A 334 1.75 27.58 -4.41
CA ARG A 334 2.32 28.52 -3.43
C ARG A 334 1.44 29.77 -3.33
N THR A 335 1.33 30.33 -2.12
CA THR A 335 0.68 31.62 -1.87
C THR A 335 1.50 32.78 -2.40
#